data_AF-A0A815BNT4-F1
#
_entry.id   AF-A0A815BNT4-F1
#
_cell.length_a   1.000
_cell.length_b   1.000
_cell.length_c   1.000
_cell.angle_alpha   90.00
_cell.angle_beta   90.00
_cell.angle_gamma   90.00
#
_symmetry.space_group_name_H-M   'P 1'
#
loop_
_entity.id
_entity.type
_entity.pdbx_description
1 polymer ?
#
loop_
_entity_poly.entity_id
_entity_poly.type
_entity_poly.pdbx_seq_one_letter_code
_entity_poly.pdbx_strand_id
1 'polypeptide(L)'
;MKLLNQLNDLVSIEELINEAKRLNIMTKVSCLIVKNLFTNEILKEIDKYEMLLFHFCQNNDEGQYSLLNGIAMLICSIQEIHEKFSNEKQISNIFYKLYEKDLVNEDIFYDWYEKESNRMIQKTIETDIHKYAKGFIQWLRTAEETDDDNQY
;
A
#
# COMPACT_ATOMS: atom_id res chain seq x y z
N MET A 1 18.28 -13.03 8.59
CA MET A 1 17.48 -12.49 9.71
C MET A 1 18.05 -11.21 10.32
N LYS A 2 19.37 -11.10 10.62
CA LYS A 2 19.96 -9.87 11.19
C LYS A 2 19.76 -8.60 10.35
N LEU A 3 20.03 -8.64 9.04
CA LEU A 3 19.85 -7.49 8.13
C LEU A 3 18.41 -6.97 8.06
N LEU A 4 17.41 -7.85 8.06
CA LEU A 4 16.00 -7.45 8.00
C LEU A 4 15.52 -6.76 9.28
N ASN A 5 16.13 -7.06 10.42
CA ASN A 5 15.82 -6.39 11.68
C ASN A 5 16.52 -5.02 11.80
N GLN A 6 17.62 -4.81 11.07
CA GLN A 6 18.32 -3.52 11.03
C GLN A 6 17.54 -2.48 10.22
N LEU A 7 16.83 -2.88 9.16
CA LEU A 7 16.04 -1.95 8.34
C LEU A 7 14.95 -1.19 9.13
N ASN A 8 14.60 -1.65 10.34
CA ASN A 8 13.63 -1.01 11.22
C ASN A 8 14.25 -0.15 12.33
N ASP A 9 15.59 -0.08 12.42
CA ASP A 9 16.24 0.88 13.30
C ASP A 9 16.38 2.25 12.63
N LEU A 10 16.25 3.32 13.43
CA LEU A 10 16.22 4.70 12.92
C LEU A 10 17.46 5.08 12.11
N VAL A 11 18.63 4.54 12.46
CA VAL A 11 19.89 4.83 11.78
C VAL A 11 19.86 4.26 10.36
N SER A 12 19.47 2.99 10.22
CA SER A 12 19.32 2.33 8.93
C SER A 12 18.24 3.00 8.06
N ILE A 13 17.15 3.47 8.67
CA ILE A 13 16.08 4.18 7.94
C ILE A 13 16.60 5.53 7.41
N GLU A 14 17.34 6.30 8.22
CA GLU A 14 17.92 7.57 7.80
C GLU A 14 18.89 7.38 6.61
N GLU A 15 19.73 6.35 6.66
CA GLU A 15 20.63 5.99 5.56
C GLU A 15 19.86 5.65 4.28
N LEU A 16 18.77 4.88 4.38
CA LEU A 16 17.90 4.55 3.24
C LEU A 16 17.24 5.79 2.64
N ILE A 17 16.75 6.71 3.49
CA ILE A 17 16.14 7.96 3.03
C ILE A 17 17.18 8.82 2.30
N ASN A 18 18.39 8.94 2.86
CA ASN A 18 19.47 9.72 2.24
C ASN A 18 19.89 9.13 0.89
N GLU A 19 19.99 7.81 0.80
CA GLU A 19 20.32 7.13 -0.44
C GLU A 19 19.20 7.25 -1.48
N ALA A 20 17.93 7.12 -1.07
CA ALA A 20 16.78 7.30 -1.94
C ALA A 20 16.68 8.74 -2.50
N LYS A 21 16.99 9.75 -1.67
CA LYS A 21 17.11 11.15 -2.11
C LYS A 21 18.26 11.32 -3.10
N ARG A 22 19.44 10.77 -2.79
CA ARG A 22 20.63 10.83 -3.67
C ARG A 22 20.36 10.23 -5.05
N LEU A 23 19.58 9.15 -5.09
CA LEU A 23 19.20 8.46 -6.33
C LEU A 23 17.96 9.05 -7.01
N ASN A 24 17.28 10.02 -6.40
CA ASN A 24 16.00 10.58 -6.87
C ASN A 24 14.91 9.52 -7.09
N ILE A 25 14.78 8.59 -6.14
CA ILE A 25 13.81 7.48 -6.21
C ILE A 25 12.84 7.44 -5.03
N MET A 26 12.73 8.52 -4.25
CA MET A 26 11.84 8.61 -3.07
C MET A 26 10.42 8.10 -3.35
N THR A 27 9.93 8.35 -4.55
CA THR A 27 8.57 8.05 -5.01
C THR A 27 8.39 6.58 -5.42
N LYS A 28 9.46 5.78 -5.41
CA LYS A 28 9.46 4.35 -5.79
C LYS A 28 9.83 3.43 -4.63
N VAL A 29 10.35 3.97 -3.53
CA VAL A 29 10.93 3.17 -2.46
C VAL A 29 9.89 2.27 -1.80
N SER A 30 8.67 2.78 -1.54
CA SER A 30 7.60 1.98 -0.94
C SER A 30 7.26 0.73 -1.77
N CYS A 31 7.25 0.83 -3.11
CA CYS A 31 7.09 -0.34 -3.98
C CYS A 31 8.28 -1.30 -3.86
N LEU A 32 9.52 -0.78 -3.81
CA LEU A 32 10.71 -1.61 -3.65
C LEU A 32 10.75 -2.31 -2.28
N ILE A 33 10.30 -1.67 -1.22
CA ILE A 33 10.15 -2.27 0.11
C ILE A 33 9.24 -3.49 0.02
N VAL A 34 8.04 -3.34 -0.56
CA VAL A 34 7.11 -4.46 -0.72
C VAL A 34 7.75 -5.57 -1.55
N LYS A 35 8.32 -5.25 -2.72
CA LYS A 35 8.89 -6.25 -3.63
C LYS A 35 10.06 -7.05 -3.06
N ASN A 36 10.82 -6.49 -2.13
CA ASN A 36 12.01 -7.13 -1.57
C ASN A 36 11.81 -7.71 -0.18
N LEU A 37 10.90 -7.16 0.61
CA LEU A 37 10.73 -7.52 2.02
C LEU A 37 9.46 -8.32 2.30
N PHE A 38 8.42 -8.20 1.46
CA PHE A 38 7.14 -8.85 1.72
C PHE A 38 7.10 -10.25 1.11
N THR A 39 6.27 -11.09 1.70
CA THR A 39 6.01 -12.49 1.36
C THR A 39 4.49 -12.73 1.34
N ASN A 40 4.05 -13.98 1.53
CA ASN A 40 2.63 -14.31 1.63
C ASN A 40 2.01 -13.89 2.99
N GLU A 41 2.75 -13.25 3.88
CA GLU A 41 2.32 -12.76 5.19
C GLU A 41 2.10 -11.23 5.23
N ILE A 42 1.59 -10.67 4.12
CA ILE A 42 1.42 -9.22 3.87
C ILE A 42 0.92 -8.43 5.09
N LEU A 43 -0.16 -8.87 5.75
CA LEU A 43 -0.72 -8.16 6.91
C LEU A 43 0.26 -8.05 8.08
N LYS A 44 1.01 -9.12 8.37
CA LYS A 44 2.03 -9.13 9.43
C LYS A 44 3.25 -8.30 9.04
N GLU A 45 3.55 -8.22 7.76
CA GLU A 45 4.69 -7.47 7.24
C GLU A 45 4.40 -5.97 7.20
N ILE A 46 3.15 -5.57 6.98
CA ILE A 46 2.71 -4.20 7.21
C ILE A 46 2.96 -3.79 8.67
N ASP A 47 2.58 -4.62 9.65
CA ASP A 47 2.90 -4.36 11.07
C ASP A 47 4.42 -4.33 11.31
N LYS A 48 5.15 -5.28 10.73
CA LYS A 48 6.59 -5.42 10.95
C LYS A 48 7.38 -4.24 10.39
N TYR A 49 6.98 -3.70 9.24
CA TYR A 49 7.71 -2.65 8.51
C TYR A 49 7.03 -1.29 8.61
N GLU A 50 6.06 -1.12 9.51
CA GLU A 50 5.27 0.10 9.69
C GLU A 50 6.14 1.36 9.80
N MET A 51 7.14 1.36 10.69
CA MET A 51 8.02 2.52 10.87
C MET A 51 8.78 2.89 9.58
N LEU A 52 9.31 1.88 8.87
CA LEU A 52 10.01 2.08 7.60
C LEU A 52 9.05 2.64 6.54
N LEU A 53 7.85 2.05 6.40
CA LEU A 53 6.83 2.49 5.45
C LEU A 53 6.36 3.91 5.74
N PHE A 54 6.13 4.24 7.01
CA PHE A 54 5.73 5.57 7.46
C PHE A 54 6.71 6.64 6.98
N HIS A 55 8.01 6.42 7.11
CA HIS A 55 9.02 7.37 6.63
C HIS A 55 9.03 7.62 5.12
N PHE A 56 8.53 6.67 4.31
CA PHE A 56 8.42 6.84 2.87
C PHE A 56 7.02 7.28 2.41
N CYS A 57 6.01 7.21 3.27
CA CYS A 57 4.62 7.52 2.94
C CYS A 57 4.11 8.82 3.58
N GLN A 58 4.66 9.22 4.73
CA GLN A 58 4.25 10.43 5.43
C GLN A 58 4.53 11.67 4.57
N ASN A 59 3.50 12.49 4.36
CA ASN A 59 3.54 13.70 3.51
C ASN A 59 4.10 13.42 2.09
N ASN A 60 3.86 12.23 1.56
CA ASN A 60 4.37 11.79 0.27
C ASN A 60 3.33 10.95 -0.48
N ASP A 61 2.38 11.62 -1.12
CA ASP A 61 1.28 11.03 -1.90
C ASP A 61 1.80 10.05 -2.96
N GLU A 62 2.90 10.38 -3.65
CA GLU A 62 3.51 9.47 -4.62
C GLU A 62 4.08 8.20 -3.96
N GLY A 63 4.61 8.32 -2.75
CA GLY A 63 5.06 7.19 -1.93
C GLY A 63 3.92 6.29 -1.47
N GLN A 64 2.79 6.88 -1.07
CA GLN A 64 1.56 6.16 -0.71
C GLN A 64 0.98 5.43 -1.94
N TYR A 65 0.88 6.13 -3.07
CA TYR A 65 0.47 5.53 -4.34
C TYR A 65 1.41 4.39 -4.76
N SER A 66 2.73 4.58 -4.56
CA SER A 66 3.74 3.55 -4.81
C SER A 66 3.57 2.35 -3.88
N LEU A 67 3.11 2.52 -2.64
CA LEU A 67 2.85 1.42 -1.71
C LEU A 67 1.67 0.57 -2.21
N LEU A 68 0.55 1.20 -2.58
CA LEU A 68 -0.62 0.50 -3.13
C LEU A 68 -0.24 -0.32 -4.38
N ASN A 69 0.51 0.28 -5.30
CA ASN A 69 1.01 -0.41 -6.49
C ASN A 69 1.96 -1.57 -6.13
N GLY A 70 2.84 -1.38 -5.15
CA GLY A 70 3.75 -2.45 -4.70
C GLY A 70 3.01 -3.67 -4.21
N ILE A 71 1.94 -3.47 -3.43
CA ILE A 71 1.08 -4.55 -2.91
C ILE A 71 0.33 -5.23 -4.05
N ALA A 72 -0.30 -4.46 -4.95
CA ALA A 72 -0.99 -5.03 -6.11
C ALA A 72 -0.03 -5.86 -6.97
N MET A 73 1.16 -5.33 -7.28
CA MET A 73 2.18 -6.05 -8.03
C MET A 73 2.63 -7.34 -7.35
N LEU A 74 2.83 -7.33 -6.02
CA LEU A 74 3.18 -8.53 -5.26
C LEU A 74 2.11 -9.62 -5.40
N ILE A 75 0.84 -9.25 -5.24
CA ILE A 75 -0.30 -10.18 -5.34
C ILE A 75 -0.42 -10.73 -6.77
N CYS A 76 -0.25 -9.88 -7.79
CA CYS A 76 -0.39 -10.30 -9.18
C CYS A 76 0.82 -11.08 -9.73
N SER A 77 2.02 -10.88 -9.18
CA SER A 77 3.25 -11.45 -9.75
C SER A 77 3.61 -12.84 -9.22
N ILE A 78 3.03 -13.27 -8.09
CA ILE A 78 3.36 -14.54 -7.43
C ILE A 78 2.09 -15.37 -7.27
N GLN A 79 2.01 -16.50 -7.98
CA GLN A 79 0.81 -17.35 -8.05
C GLN A 79 0.25 -17.73 -6.66
N GLU A 80 1.11 -18.14 -5.72
CA GLU A 80 0.68 -18.53 -4.37
C GLU A 80 0.03 -17.36 -3.62
N ILE A 81 0.60 -16.16 -3.74
CA ILE A 81 0.06 -14.94 -3.12
C ILE A 81 -1.23 -14.55 -3.84
N HIS A 82 -1.26 -14.65 -5.18
CA HIS A 82 -2.44 -14.37 -5.98
C HIS A 82 -3.65 -15.18 -5.51
N GLU A 83 -3.51 -16.50 -5.39
CA GLU A 83 -4.59 -17.39 -4.94
C GLU A 83 -5.07 -17.07 -3.53
N LYS A 84 -4.16 -16.70 -2.63
CA LYS A 84 -4.48 -16.36 -1.25
C LYS A 84 -5.22 -15.02 -1.13
N PHE A 85 -4.81 -14.00 -1.88
CA PHE A 85 -5.23 -12.61 -1.67
C PHE A 85 -6.19 -12.04 -2.73
N SER A 86 -6.38 -12.69 -3.88
CA SER A 86 -7.24 -12.18 -4.96
C SER A 86 -8.72 -12.42 -4.72
N ASN A 87 -9.24 -11.83 -3.64
CA ASN A 87 -10.65 -11.78 -3.31
C ASN A 87 -10.96 -10.51 -2.49
N GLU A 88 -12.22 -10.08 -2.51
CA GLU A 88 -12.68 -8.84 -1.88
C GLU A 88 -12.34 -8.75 -0.39
N LYS A 89 -12.51 -9.85 0.36
CA LYS A 89 -12.23 -9.88 1.80
C LYS A 89 -10.75 -9.60 2.10
N GLN A 90 -9.85 -10.25 1.38
CA GLN A 90 -8.41 -10.13 1.64
C GLN A 90 -7.86 -8.78 1.18
N ILE A 91 -8.29 -8.27 0.02
CA ILE A 91 -7.91 -6.93 -0.44
C ILE A 91 -8.43 -5.87 0.52
N SER A 92 -9.69 -5.96 0.94
CA SER A 92 -10.26 -5.03 1.92
C SER A 92 -9.46 -5.06 3.22
N ASN A 93 -9.16 -6.24 3.77
CA ASN A 93 -8.36 -6.36 4.99
C ASN A 93 -6.98 -5.68 4.88
N ILE A 94 -6.31 -5.80 3.73
CA ILE A 94 -5.03 -5.12 3.51
C ILE A 94 -5.23 -3.61 3.48
N PHE A 95 -6.24 -3.11 2.77
CA PHE A 95 -6.48 -1.68 2.61
C PHE A 95 -6.90 -1.04 3.94
N TYR A 96 -7.78 -1.70 4.70
CA TYR A 96 -8.09 -1.34 6.08
C TYR A 96 -6.84 -1.23 6.94
N LYS A 97 -5.92 -2.19 6.84
CA LYS A 97 -4.69 -2.18 7.64
C LYS A 97 -3.76 -1.02 7.29
N LEU A 98 -3.72 -0.61 6.02
CA LEU A 98 -2.95 0.56 5.57
C LEU A 98 -3.59 1.87 6.04
N TYR A 99 -4.92 1.94 5.97
CA TYR A 99 -5.71 3.07 6.46
C TYR A 99 -5.57 3.24 7.99
N GLU A 100 -5.80 2.18 8.77
CA GLU A 100 -5.72 2.18 10.25
C GLU A 100 -4.34 2.61 10.78
N LYS A 101 -3.28 2.43 9.98
CA LYS A 101 -1.90 2.79 10.32
C LYS A 101 -1.44 4.14 9.78
N ASP A 102 -2.35 4.92 9.19
CA ASP A 102 -2.03 6.19 8.55
C ASP A 102 -0.90 6.07 7.50
N LEU A 103 -0.82 4.91 6.82
CA LEU A 103 0.18 4.67 5.77
C LEU A 103 -0.28 5.17 4.40
N VAL A 104 -1.59 5.29 4.20
CA VAL A 104 -2.22 5.75 2.96
C VAL A 104 -3.46 6.56 3.32
N ASN A 105 -3.54 7.79 2.80
CA ASN A 105 -4.68 8.69 3.01
C ASN A 105 -5.86 8.30 2.12
N GLU A 106 -7.05 8.76 2.49
CA GLU A 106 -8.32 8.41 1.84
C GLU A 106 -8.39 8.84 0.37
N ASP A 107 -7.99 10.08 0.12
CA ASP A 107 -7.84 10.70 -1.18
C ASP A 107 -6.90 9.89 -2.11
N ILE A 108 -5.83 9.30 -1.56
CA ILE A 108 -4.95 8.42 -2.33
C ILE A 108 -5.61 7.09 -2.69
N PHE A 109 -6.43 6.52 -1.80
CA PHE A 109 -7.21 5.33 -2.14
C PHE A 109 -8.22 5.61 -3.26
N TYR A 110 -8.89 6.76 -3.23
CA TYR A 110 -9.83 7.15 -4.29
C TYR A 110 -9.13 7.39 -5.62
N ASP A 111 -8.07 8.21 -5.64
CA ASP A 111 -7.29 8.48 -6.84
C ASP A 111 -6.74 7.20 -7.46
N TRP A 112 -6.22 6.30 -6.62
CA TRP A 112 -5.69 5.01 -7.07
C TRP A 112 -6.79 4.11 -7.66
N TYR A 113 -7.98 4.10 -7.05
CA TYR A 113 -9.12 3.33 -7.53
C TYR A 113 -9.64 3.85 -8.87
N GLU A 114 -9.78 5.17 -9.01
CA GLU A 114 -10.31 5.81 -10.22
C GLU A 114 -9.34 5.72 -11.40
N LYS A 115 -8.03 5.83 -11.18
CA LYS A 115 -7.04 5.83 -12.26
C LYS A 115 -7.01 4.52 -13.06
N GLU A 116 -7.25 3.38 -12.42
CA GLU A 116 -7.31 2.10 -13.13
C GLU A 116 -8.63 1.91 -13.88
N SER A 117 -9.71 2.54 -13.42
CA SER A 117 -10.97 2.55 -14.15
C SER A 117 -10.83 3.17 -15.56
N ASN A 118 -9.85 4.08 -15.72
CA ASN A 118 -9.52 4.73 -16.99
C ASN A 118 -8.50 3.95 -17.86
N ARG A 119 -7.85 2.90 -17.31
CA ARG A 119 -6.84 2.09 -18.02
C ARG A 119 -7.38 0.77 -18.58
N MET A 120 -8.69 0.53 -18.49
CA MET A 120 -9.44 -0.68 -18.89
C MET A 120 -9.39 -1.05 -20.40
N ILE A 121 -8.25 -0.86 -21.08
CA ILE A 121 -8.01 -1.24 -22.47
C ILE A 121 -6.99 -2.38 -22.59
N GLN A 122 -6.33 -2.82 -21.51
CA GLN A 122 -5.49 -4.03 -21.52
C GLN A 122 -5.84 -4.96 -20.35
N LYS A 123 -6.55 -6.05 -20.62
CA LYS A 123 -6.86 -7.09 -19.63
C LYS A 123 -5.59 -7.82 -19.20
N THR A 124 -5.05 -7.48 -18.03
CA THR A 124 -3.96 -8.20 -17.34
C THR A 124 -4.34 -8.42 -15.86
N ILE A 125 -3.57 -9.26 -15.15
CA ILE A 125 -3.81 -9.72 -13.77
C ILE A 125 -4.01 -8.56 -12.76
N GLU A 126 -3.56 -7.33 -13.07
CA GLU A 126 -3.75 -6.12 -12.26
C GLU A 126 -5.20 -5.63 -12.22
N THR A 127 -6.01 -5.91 -13.26
CA THR A 127 -7.43 -5.48 -13.35
C THR A 127 -8.32 -6.08 -12.24
N ASP A 128 -7.89 -7.18 -11.61
CA ASP A 128 -8.68 -7.89 -10.60
C ASP A 128 -8.58 -7.25 -9.21
N ILE A 129 -7.45 -6.63 -8.84
CA ILE A 129 -7.27 -6.05 -7.50
C ILE A 129 -8.18 -4.86 -7.29
N HIS A 130 -8.29 -3.96 -8.28
CA HIS A 130 -9.25 -2.86 -8.24
C HIS A 130 -10.68 -3.32 -8.10
N LYS A 131 -11.08 -4.38 -8.82
CA LYS A 131 -12.41 -4.96 -8.66
C LYS A 131 -12.67 -5.41 -7.21
N TYR A 132 -11.69 -6.06 -6.59
CA TYR A 132 -11.79 -6.53 -5.21
C TYR A 132 -11.68 -5.41 -4.17
N ALA A 133 -11.11 -4.26 -4.52
CA ALA A 133 -11.04 -3.08 -3.63
C ALA A 133 -12.38 -2.33 -3.50
N LYS A 134 -13.37 -2.63 -4.36
CA LYS A 134 -14.66 -1.92 -4.38
C LYS A 134 -15.36 -1.88 -3.01
N GLY A 135 -15.35 -2.99 -2.27
CA GLY A 135 -15.98 -3.08 -0.94
C GLY A 135 -15.36 -2.11 0.06
N PHE A 136 -14.02 -2.05 0.10
CA PHE A 136 -13.29 -1.09 0.94
C PHE A 136 -13.57 0.36 0.54
N ILE A 137 -13.54 0.70 -0.75
CA ILE A 137 -13.79 2.07 -1.23
C ILE A 137 -15.21 2.54 -0.86
N GLN A 138 -16.20 1.66 -0.93
CA GLN A 138 -17.56 1.98 -0.52
C GLN A 138 -17.66 2.21 1.00
N TRP A 139 -16.96 1.42 1.79
CA TRP A 139 -16.89 1.62 3.23
C TRP A 139 -16.22 2.95 3.58
N LEU A 140 -15.10 3.27 2.94
CA LEU A 140 -14.34 4.49 3.20
C LEU A 140 -15.20 5.73 2.99
N ARG A 141 -15.96 5.77 1.89
CA ARG A 141 -16.92 6.85 1.61
C ARG A 141 -18.00 6.99 2.67
N THR A 142 -18.50 5.87 3.18
CA THR A 142 -19.54 5.89 4.22
C THR A 142 -18.96 6.38 5.55
N ALA A 143 -17.69 6.08 5.84
CA ALA A 143 -17.02 6.52 7.05
C ALA A 143 -16.84 8.06 7.06
N GLU A 144 -16.39 8.64 5.94
CA GLU A 144 -16.30 10.09 5.77
C GLU A 144 -17.65 10.80 5.99
N GLU A 145 -18.72 10.30 5.37
CA GLU A 145 -20.08 10.88 5.51
C GLU A 145 -20.55 10.87 6.97
N THR A 146 -20.18 9.85 7.76
CA THR A 146 -20.57 9.78 9.19
C THR A 146 -19.77 10.69 10.11
N ASP A 147 -18.54 11.05 9.75
CA ASP A 147 -17.71 11.95 10.57
C ASP A 147 -18.09 13.42 10.36
N ASP A 148 -18.54 13.80 9.16
CA ASP A 148 -19.03 15.14 8.85
C ASP A 148 -20.42 15.44 9.46
N ASP A 149 -21.32 14.46 9.50
CA ASP A 149 -22.67 14.63 10.05
C ASP A 149 -22.71 14.78 11.59
N ASN A 150 -21.65 14.39 12.29
CA ASN A 150 -21.54 14.47 13.76
C ASN A 150 -20.94 15.80 14.27
N GLN A 151 -20.75 16.80 13.39
CA GLN A 151 -20.21 18.13 13.77
C GLN A 151 -21.27 19.22 13.99
N TYR A 152 -22.56 18.88 14.18
CA TYR A 152 -23.65 19.84 14.39
C TYR A 152 -24.38 19.71 15.74
#